data_AF-A0A948GZC0-F1
#
_entry.id   AF-A0A948GZC0-F1
#
_cell.length_a   1.000
_cell.length_b   1.000
_cell.length_c   1.000
_cell.angle_alpha   90.00
_cell.angle_beta   90.00
_cell.angle_gamma   90.00
#
_symmetry.space_group_name_H-M   'P 1'
#
loop_
_entity.id
_entity.type
_entity.pdbx_description
1 polymer ?
#
loop_
_entity_poly.entity_id
_entity_poly.type
_entity_poly.pdbx_seq_one_letter_code
_entity_poly.pdbx_strand_id
1 'polypeptide(L)'
;MNLIDYGFQKSNLFTHMPLFDEISYVGHDEDKVRQYEAVREGQACKILALNFIRNNEKILWDAIEDFVKRSTINATSLVRGVYIFDLLTIDIHKELKTFKHSELTTVIMKVASKMAPGQVQMIKYSSVYALIHKAITADWGKITFKTAVNVFKDEPDYLDILIKQLLKDFMFPRDPVILLLNDLSQNPIFNAQNETQQKRLKKVISNLIPTSIDFIPEVYIQDKLGARELLSGSILEN
;
A
#
# COMPACT_ATOMS: atom_id res chain seq x y z
N MET A 1 -7.12 14.92 0.71
CA MET A 1 -8.23 14.15 1.34
C MET A 1 -7.59 13.31 2.42
N ASN A 2 -8.00 13.49 3.68
CA ASN A 2 -7.46 12.69 4.78
C ASN A 2 -8.07 11.28 4.73
N LEU A 3 -7.23 10.26 4.60
CA LEU A 3 -7.64 8.86 4.49
C LEU A 3 -8.08 8.28 5.84
N ILE A 4 -7.66 8.90 6.96
CA ILE A 4 -8.04 8.47 8.31
C ILE A 4 -9.55 8.59 8.53
N ASP A 5 -10.20 9.58 7.92
CA ASP A 5 -11.65 9.79 7.97
C ASP A 5 -12.45 8.58 7.44
N TYR A 6 -11.79 7.74 6.63
CA TYR A 6 -12.34 6.52 6.05
C TYR A 6 -11.87 5.24 6.78
N GLY A 7 -11.17 5.40 7.91
CA GLY A 7 -10.62 4.31 8.72
C GLY A 7 -9.36 3.67 8.15
N PHE A 8 -8.65 4.35 7.24
CA PHE A 8 -7.47 3.79 6.57
C PHE A 8 -6.29 3.50 7.52
N GLN A 9 -6.19 4.21 8.65
CA GLN A 9 -5.25 3.89 9.74
C GLN A 9 -5.40 2.44 10.24
N LYS A 10 -6.60 1.86 10.14
CA LYS A 10 -6.91 0.48 10.54
C LYS A 10 -6.79 -0.53 9.40
N SER A 11 -6.27 -0.11 8.25
CA SER A 11 -5.98 -1.04 7.14
C SER A 11 -4.77 -1.90 7.46
N ASN A 12 -4.62 -3.03 6.78
CA ASN A 12 -3.43 -3.87 6.90
C ASN A 12 -2.12 -3.16 6.52
N LEU A 13 -2.18 -2.00 5.84
CA LEU A 13 -1.01 -1.19 5.55
C LEU A 13 -0.56 -0.32 6.74
N PHE A 14 -1.47 0.06 7.64
CA PHE A 14 -1.16 1.01 8.72
C PHE A 14 -1.48 0.49 10.13
N THR A 15 -2.13 -0.67 10.25
CA THR A 15 -2.61 -1.18 11.54
C THR A 15 -1.51 -1.47 12.56
N HIS A 16 -0.28 -1.69 12.12
CA HIS A 16 0.88 -1.95 12.97
C HIS A 16 1.86 -0.76 13.01
N MET A 17 1.53 0.33 12.33
CA MET A 17 2.34 1.54 12.31
C MET A 17 1.95 2.46 13.48
N PRO A 18 2.82 3.43 13.84
CA PRO A 18 2.42 4.52 14.74
C PRO A 18 1.13 5.21 14.29
N LEU A 19 0.45 5.84 15.25
CA LEU A 19 -0.74 6.63 14.93
C LEU A 19 -0.32 7.91 14.19
N PHE A 20 -1.09 8.26 13.16
CA PHE A 20 -0.94 9.50 12.41
C PHE A 20 -2.15 10.41 12.68
N ASP A 21 -1.91 11.71 12.65
CA ASP A 21 -2.95 12.74 12.71
C ASP A 21 -3.64 12.86 11.34
N GLU A 22 -2.86 12.74 10.26
CA GLU A 22 -3.34 12.80 8.88
C GLU A 22 -2.57 11.82 7.99
N ILE A 23 -3.26 11.24 7.00
CA ILE A 23 -2.64 10.47 5.91
C ILE A 23 -3.31 10.90 4.61
N SER A 24 -2.51 11.28 3.60
CA SER A 24 -2.96 11.60 2.24
C SER A 24 -2.15 10.79 1.23
N TYR A 25 -2.83 10.23 0.22
CA TYR A 25 -2.16 9.49 -0.85
C TYR A 25 -1.76 10.42 -2.00
N VAL A 26 -0.52 10.28 -2.46
CA VAL A 26 0.05 11.07 -3.56
C VAL A 26 -0.05 10.29 -4.87
N GLY A 27 0.32 9.00 -4.86
CA GLY A 27 0.37 8.16 -6.05
C GLY A 27 1.33 6.99 -5.89
N HIS A 28 1.64 6.31 -6.99
CA HIS A 28 2.69 5.30 -7.04
C HIS A 28 3.51 5.44 -8.32
N ASP A 29 4.78 5.00 -8.27
CA ASP A 29 5.68 4.99 -9.42
C ASP A 29 5.56 3.69 -10.25
N GLU A 30 6.41 3.56 -11.27
CA GLU A 30 6.49 2.37 -12.14
C GLU A 30 6.97 1.13 -11.38
N ASP A 31 7.75 1.32 -10.33
CA ASP A 31 8.23 0.28 -9.42
C ASP A 31 7.18 -0.09 -8.36
N LYS A 32 5.94 0.43 -8.47
CA LYS A 32 4.81 0.15 -7.57
C LYS A 32 5.03 0.64 -6.14
N VAL A 33 5.97 1.56 -5.91
CA VAL A 33 6.18 2.21 -4.62
C VAL A 33 5.11 3.28 -4.45
N ARG A 34 4.26 3.12 -3.43
CA ARG A 34 3.24 4.11 -3.08
C ARG A 34 3.84 5.21 -2.24
N GLN A 35 3.44 6.44 -2.51
CA GLN A 35 3.83 7.62 -1.75
C GLN A 35 2.63 8.19 -0.99
N TYR A 36 2.84 8.48 0.28
CA TYR A 36 1.88 9.17 1.13
C TYR A 36 2.55 10.37 1.79
N GLU A 37 1.77 11.43 1.96
CA GLU A 37 2.07 12.51 2.88
C GLU A 37 1.29 12.25 4.17
N ALA A 38 1.93 12.43 5.32
CA ALA A 38 1.31 12.21 6.61
C ALA A 38 1.72 13.27 7.62
N VAL A 39 0.98 13.37 8.71
CA VAL A 39 1.31 14.16 9.89
C VAL A 39 1.35 13.22 11.07
N ARG A 40 2.45 13.23 11.83
CA ARG A 40 2.63 12.45 13.06
C ARG A 40 3.03 13.39 14.18
N GLU A 41 2.22 13.48 15.23
CA GLU A 41 2.45 14.34 16.38
C GLU A 41 2.67 15.82 15.96
N GLY A 42 1.88 16.28 14.98
CA GLY A 42 1.99 17.62 14.41
C GLY A 42 3.18 17.86 13.47
N GLN A 43 4.02 16.85 13.22
CA GLN A 43 5.15 16.94 12.28
C GLN A 43 4.80 16.28 10.94
N ALA A 44 5.01 17.01 9.84
CA ALA A 44 4.85 16.46 8.50
C ALA A 44 5.90 15.37 8.23
N CYS A 45 5.50 14.27 7.60
CA CYS A 45 6.38 13.19 7.20
C CYS A 45 5.95 12.58 5.86
N LYS A 46 6.90 11.93 5.18
CA LYS A 46 6.62 11.17 3.95
C LYS A 46 6.68 9.68 4.23
N ILE A 47 5.79 8.92 3.60
CA ILE A 47 5.77 7.47 3.69
C ILE A 47 5.92 6.88 2.30
N LEU A 48 6.97 6.06 2.11
CA LEU A 48 7.14 5.22 0.94
C LEU A 48 6.74 3.80 1.30
N ALA A 49 5.76 3.24 0.61
CA ALA A 49 5.24 1.92 0.92
C ALA A 49 5.28 0.98 -0.29
N LEU A 50 5.82 -0.22 -0.11
CA LEU A 50 5.83 -1.27 -1.10
C LEU A 50 5.07 -2.48 -0.57
N ASN A 51 3.92 -2.78 -1.18
CA ASN A 51 3.19 -4.01 -0.91
C ASN A 51 3.80 -5.15 -1.74
N PHE A 52 4.07 -6.28 -1.11
CA PHE A 52 4.58 -7.45 -1.81
C PHE A 52 3.98 -8.75 -1.27
N ILE A 53 4.09 -9.80 -2.09
CA ILE A 53 3.72 -11.17 -1.76
C ILE A 53 4.82 -12.13 -2.22
N ARG A 54 4.88 -13.31 -1.61
CA ARG A 54 5.68 -14.44 -2.09
C ARG A 54 5.21 -14.91 -3.46
N ASN A 55 6.16 -15.35 -4.29
CA ASN A 55 5.87 -15.90 -5.60
C ASN A 55 4.94 -17.13 -5.60
N ASN A 56 5.04 -18.00 -4.59
CA ASN A 56 4.13 -19.14 -4.46
C ASN A 56 2.69 -18.76 -4.11
N GLU A 57 2.46 -17.53 -3.64
CA GLU A 57 1.13 -16.97 -3.35
C GLU A 57 0.61 -16.09 -4.50
N LYS A 58 1.36 -15.97 -5.62
CA LYS A 58 0.95 -15.21 -6.80
C LYS A 58 -0.44 -15.61 -7.30
N ILE A 59 -0.75 -16.92 -7.30
CA ILE A 59 -2.06 -17.41 -7.73
C ILE A 59 -3.22 -16.88 -6.86
N LEU A 60 -2.97 -16.68 -5.57
CA LEU A 60 -3.96 -16.10 -4.65
C LEU A 60 -4.17 -14.62 -4.95
N TRP A 61 -3.08 -13.89 -5.19
CA TRP A 61 -3.15 -12.50 -5.62
C TRP A 61 -3.89 -12.36 -6.95
N ASP A 62 -3.54 -13.15 -7.96
CA ASP A 62 -4.20 -13.10 -9.28
C ASP A 62 -5.72 -13.32 -9.15
N ALA A 63 -6.14 -14.27 -8.30
CA ALA A 63 -7.56 -14.53 -8.05
C ALA A 63 -8.27 -13.32 -7.40
N ILE A 64 -7.65 -12.70 -6.39
CA ILE A 64 -8.17 -11.50 -5.74
C ILE A 64 -8.21 -10.31 -6.70
N GLU A 65 -7.15 -10.11 -7.47
CA GLU A 65 -7.05 -9.07 -8.47
C GLU A 65 -8.19 -9.20 -9.49
N ASP A 66 -8.43 -10.42 -9.99
CA ASP A 66 -9.55 -10.73 -10.87
C ASP A 66 -10.91 -10.46 -10.23
N PHE A 67 -11.07 -10.74 -8.93
CA PHE A 67 -12.32 -10.49 -8.24
C PHE A 67 -12.66 -9.00 -8.13
N VAL A 68 -11.67 -8.17 -7.79
CA VAL A 68 -11.82 -6.72 -7.73
C VAL A 68 -12.02 -6.16 -9.13
N LYS A 69 -11.19 -6.57 -10.10
CA LYS A 69 -11.28 -6.15 -11.50
C LYS A 69 -12.65 -6.47 -12.09
N ARG A 70 -13.19 -7.66 -11.87
CA ARG A 70 -14.54 -8.03 -12.32
C ARG A 70 -15.62 -7.13 -11.73
N SER A 71 -15.47 -6.74 -10.46
CA SER A 71 -16.39 -5.79 -9.82
C SER A 71 -16.34 -4.41 -10.48
N THR A 72 -15.14 -3.93 -10.84
CA THR A 72 -14.99 -2.66 -11.58
C THR A 72 -15.55 -2.73 -13.02
N ILE A 73 -15.39 -3.87 -13.71
CA ILE A 73 -15.98 -4.11 -15.04
C ILE A 73 -17.50 -4.10 -14.95
N ASN A 74 -18.08 -4.78 -13.96
CA ASN A 74 -19.53 -4.80 -13.77
C ASN A 74 -20.08 -3.41 -13.44
N ALA A 75 -19.36 -2.61 -12.64
CA ALA A 75 -19.76 -1.24 -12.35
C ALA A 75 -19.69 -0.32 -13.58
N THR A 76 -18.82 -0.63 -14.55
CA THR A 76 -18.60 0.20 -15.74
C THR A 76 -19.87 0.39 -16.57
N SER A 77 -20.71 -0.65 -16.74
CA SER A 77 -21.97 -0.54 -17.49
C SER A 77 -23.06 0.26 -16.75
N LEU A 78 -22.83 0.60 -15.48
CA LEU A 78 -23.82 1.18 -14.57
C LEU A 78 -23.46 2.60 -14.12
N VAL A 79 -22.32 3.14 -14.59
CA VAL A 79 -21.85 4.49 -14.29
C VAL A 79 -21.70 5.32 -15.55
N ARG A 80 -21.74 6.65 -15.40
CA ARG A 80 -21.46 7.62 -16.46
C ARG A 80 -20.18 8.39 -16.13
N GLY A 81 -19.23 8.43 -17.05
CA GLY A 81 -17.92 9.03 -16.87
C GLY A 81 -16.76 8.05 -16.92
N VAL A 82 -15.55 8.61 -16.98
CA VAL A 82 -14.31 7.84 -16.94
C VAL A 82 -13.70 7.95 -15.55
N TYR A 83 -13.43 6.80 -14.95
CA TYR A 83 -12.94 6.67 -13.58
C TYR A 83 -11.62 5.89 -13.56
N ILE A 84 -10.82 6.17 -12.54
CA ILE A 84 -9.68 5.35 -12.13
C ILE A 84 -10.03 4.75 -10.78
N PHE A 85 -9.93 3.44 -10.66
CA PHE A 85 -10.05 2.72 -9.39
C PHE A 85 -8.66 2.22 -8.99
N ASP A 86 -8.06 2.83 -7.97
CA ASP A 86 -6.72 2.51 -7.49
C ASP A 86 -6.81 1.73 -6.16
N LEU A 87 -6.49 0.44 -6.21
CA LEU A 87 -6.47 -0.42 -5.04
C LEU A 87 -5.25 -0.09 -4.18
N LEU A 88 -5.48 0.47 -2.99
CA LEU A 88 -4.42 0.82 -2.05
C LEU A 88 -3.95 -0.40 -1.26
N THR A 89 -4.88 -1.15 -0.69
CA THR A 89 -4.56 -2.37 0.06
C THR A 89 -5.78 -3.28 0.24
N ILE A 90 -5.51 -4.56 0.49
CA ILE A 90 -6.50 -5.61 0.74
C ILE A 90 -5.86 -6.73 1.57
N ASP A 91 -6.64 -7.39 2.41
CA ASP A 91 -6.23 -8.65 3.06
C ASP A 91 -6.57 -9.83 2.12
N ILE A 92 -5.55 -10.33 1.41
CA ILE A 92 -5.70 -11.36 0.38
C ILE A 92 -6.30 -12.65 0.96
N HIS A 93 -5.91 -13.02 2.19
CA HIS A 93 -6.32 -14.30 2.79
C HIS A 93 -7.73 -14.27 3.36
N LYS A 94 -8.14 -13.13 3.92
CA LYS A 94 -9.52 -12.93 4.38
C LYS A 94 -10.51 -12.86 3.22
N GLU A 95 -10.17 -12.13 2.16
CA GLU A 95 -11.11 -11.85 1.07
C GLU A 95 -11.38 -13.05 0.17
N LEU A 96 -10.42 -13.99 0.02
CA LEU A 96 -10.64 -15.20 -0.78
C LEU A 96 -11.90 -15.99 -0.37
N LYS A 97 -12.30 -15.90 0.90
CA LYS A 97 -13.46 -16.61 1.45
C LYS A 97 -14.71 -15.74 1.57
N THR A 98 -14.55 -14.42 1.62
CA THR A 98 -15.62 -13.50 2.06
C THR A 98 -16.03 -12.48 1.00
N PHE A 99 -15.25 -12.34 -0.07
CA PHE A 99 -15.47 -11.35 -1.10
C PHE A 99 -16.76 -11.60 -1.88
N LYS A 100 -17.59 -10.56 -2.02
CA LYS A 100 -18.81 -10.59 -2.83
C LYS A 100 -18.77 -9.49 -3.89
N HIS A 101 -18.66 -9.89 -5.15
CA HIS A 101 -18.54 -8.96 -6.28
C HIS A 101 -19.69 -7.95 -6.37
N SER A 102 -20.93 -8.39 -6.10
CA SER A 102 -22.11 -7.53 -6.18
C SER A 102 -22.10 -6.42 -5.13
N GLU A 103 -21.57 -6.68 -3.94
CA GLU A 103 -21.46 -5.70 -2.87
C GLU A 103 -20.44 -4.61 -3.25
N LEU A 104 -19.23 -4.98 -3.68
CA LEU A 104 -18.24 -3.99 -4.12
C LEU A 104 -18.74 -3.19 -5.34
N THR A 105 -19.36 -3.84 -6.32
CA THR A 105 -19.97 -3.18 -7.50
C THR A 105 -20.97 -2.11 -7.06
N THR A 106 -21.84 -2.44 -6.11
CA THR A 106 -22.86 -1.53 -5.57
C THR A 106 -22.22 -0.34 -4.86
N VAL A 107 -21.17 -0.58 -4.05
CA VAL A 107 -20.43 0.50 -3.37
C VAL A 107 -19.79 1.43 -4.40
N ILE A 108 -19.13 0.90 -5.43
CA ILE A 108 -18.53 1.68 -6.53
C ILE A 108 -19.57 2.59 -7.18
N MET A 109 -20.71 2.04 -7.59
CA MET A 109 -21.77 2.82 -8.25
C MET A 109 -22.34 3.92 -7.36
N LYS A 110 -22.60 3.62 -6.09
CA LYS A 110 -23.17 4.57 -5.13
C LYS A 110 -22.23 5.75 -4.91
N VAL A 111 -20.92 5.52 -4.86
CA VAL A 111 -19.92 6.59 -4.75
C VAL A 111 -19.81 7.34 -6.08
N ALA A 112 -19.57 6.63 -7.19
CA ALA A 112 -19.33 7.22 -8.51
C ALA A 112 -20.47 8.13 -9.00
N SER A 113 -21.74 7.73 -8.76
CA SER A 113 -22.92 8.51 -9.18
C SER A 113 -23.01 9.90 -8.56
N LYS A 114 -22.32 10.15 -7.45
CA LYS A 114 -22.32 11.43 -6.73
C LYS A 114 -21.10 12.30 -7.02
N MET A 115 -20.15 11.78 -7.80
CA MET A 115 -18.87 12.46 -8.04
C MET A 115 -18.96 13.44 -9.20
N ALA A 116 -18.37 14.62 -9.00
CA ALA A 116 -18.02 15.57 -10.06
C ALA A 116 -16.65 15.23 -10.67
N PRO A 117 -16.35 15.67 -11.91
CA PRO A 117 -15.02 15.53 -12.50
C PRO A 117 -13.92 16.13 -11.61
N GLY A 118 -12.76 15.48 -11.57
CA GLY A 118 -11.63 15.83 -10.70
C GLY A 118 -11.77 15.38 -9.25
N GLN A 119 -12.93 14.87 -8.83
CA GLN A 119 -13.10 14.39 -7.45
C GLN A 119 -12.48 13.02 -7.25
N VAL A 120 -11.85 12.85 -6.08
CA VAL A 120 -11.36 11.57 -5.56
C VAL A 120 -12.16 11.23 -4.31
N GLN A 121 -12.57 9.98 -4.18
CA GLN A 121 -13.27 9.44 -3.01
C GLN A 121 -12.67 8.09 -2.63
N MET A 122 -12.62 7.80 -1.32
CA MET A 122 -12.22 6.48 -0.83
C MET A 122 -13.40 5.51 -0.89
N ILE A 123 -13.10 4.29 -1.32
CA ILE A 123 -13.97 3.12 -1.28
C ILE A 123 -13.43 2.17 -0.21
N LYS A 124 -14.29 1.88 0.76
CA LYS A 124 -14.06 0.86 1.78
C LYS A 124 -15.10 -0.24 1.65
N TYR A 125 -14.64 -1.47 1.48
CA TYR A 125 -15.48 -2.67 1.45
C TYR A 125 -14.74 -3.83 2.11
N SER A 126 -15.25 -4.37 3.22
CA SER A 126 -14.53 -5.38 3.99
C SER A 126 -13.08 -4.95 4.29
N SER A 127 -12.04 -5.63 3.78
CA SER A 127 -10.64 -5.21 3.88
C SER A 127 -10.12 -4.44 2.67
N VAL A 128 -10.92 -4.26 1.61
CA VAL A 128 -10.59 -3.45 0.44
C VAL A 128 -10.59 -1.99 0.83
N TYR A 129 -9.44 -1.34 0.63
CA TYR A 129 -9.30 0.11 0.60
C TYR A 129 -8.81 0.53 -0.78
N ALA A 130 -9.56 1.38 -1.45
CA ALA A 130 -9.26 1.86 -2.80
C ALA A 130 -9.69 3.31 -2.99
N LEU A 131 -9.07 4.01 -3.92
CA LEU A 131 -9.52 5.33 -4.36
C LEU A 131 -10.26 5.21 -5.68
N ILE A 132 -11.39 5.90 -5.79
CA ILE A 132 -12.05 6.16 -7.06
C ILE A 132 -11.87 7.63 -7.42
N HIS A 133 -11.32 7.90 -8.59
CA HIS A 133 -11.15 9.23 -9.16
C HIS A 133 -12.00 9.34 -10.41
N LYS A 134 -12.90 10.33 -10.47
CA LYS A 134 -13.64 10.66 -11.71
C LYS A 134 -12.81 11.62 -12.56
N ALA A 135 -12.18 11.10 -13.60
CA ALA A 135 -11.33 11.91 -14.47
C ALA A 135 -12.16 12.89 -15.33
N ILE A 136 -13.21 12.38 -15.99
CA ILE A 136 -14.08 13.19 -16.87
C ILE A 136 -15.54 12.72 -16.84
N THR A 137 -16.44 13.61 -17.25
CA THR A 137 -17.83 13.26 -17.56
C THR A 137 -17.92 12.64 -18.95
N ALA A 138 -18.75 11.61 -19.11
CA ALA A 138 -19.08 10.98 -20.37
C ALA A 138 -20.44 10.29 -20.24
N ASP A 139 -21.15 10.10 -21.35
CA ASP A 139 -22.44 9.41 -21.37
C ASP A 139 -22.33 7.89 -21.26
N TRP A 140 -21.11 7.38 -21.42
CA TRP A 140 -20.73 5.98 -21.20
C TRP A 140 -19.83 5.88 -19.97
N GLY A 141 -19.69 4.66 -19.44
CA GLY A 141 -18.84 4.37 -18.30
C GLY A 141 -17.51 3.75 -18.72
N LYS A 142 -16.44 4.09 -17.99
CA LYS A 142 -15.17 3.35 -17.99
C LYS A 142 -14.53 3.42 -16.63
N ILE A 143 -14.06 2.28 -16.13
CA ILE A 143 -13.27 2.23 -14.92
C ILE A 143 -11.94 1.55 -15.24
N THR A 144 -10.84 2.30 -15.13
CA THR A 144 -9.48 1.75 -15.22
C THR A 144 -9.08 1.24 -13.84
N PHE A 145 -8.89 -0.06 -13.70
CA PHE A 145 -8.39 -0.68 -12.48
C PHE A 145 -6.85 -0.54 -12.41
N LYS A 146 -6.35 -0.08 -11.26
CA LYS A 146 -4.93 0.02 -10.92
C LYS A 146 -4.67 -0.67 -9.58
N THR A 147 -3.48 -1.25 -9.46
CA THR A 147 -2.98 -1.87 -8.24
C THR A 147 -1.45 -1.88 -8.27
N ALA A 148 -0.85 -1.81 -7.09
CA ALA A 148 0.59 -1.81 -6.87
C ALA A 148 0.96 -2.89 -5.84
N VAL A 149 0.99 -4.15 -6.27
CA VAL A 149 1.54 -5.27 -5.49
C VAL A 149 2.69 -5.90 -6.26
N ASN A 150 3.81 -6.12 -5.59
CA ASN A 150 4.98 -6.78 -6.14
C ASN A 150 4.98 -8.27 -5.81
N VAL A 151 5.42 -9.10 -6.76
CA VAL A 151 5.60 -10.53 -6.55
C VAL A 151 7.07 -10.78 -6.32
N PHE A 152 7.44 -11.09 -5.08
CA PHE A 152 8.81 -11.37 -4.68
C PHE A 152 9.20 -12.78 -5.11
N LYS A 153 10.13 -12.88 -6.08
CA LYS A 153 10.53 -14.12 -6.75
C LYS A 153 11.84 -14.71 -6.21
N ASP A 154 12.60 -13.91 -5.48
CA ASP A 154 13.90 -14.30 -4.96
C ASP A 154 13.78 -15.12 -3.66
N GLU A 155 14.89 -15.72 -3.25
CA GLU A 155 14.98 -16.38 -1.95
C GLU A 155 14.79 -15.37 -0.81
N PRO A 156 14.23 -15.77 0.34
CA PRO A 156 13.95 -14.87 1.46
C PRO A 156 15.16 -14.02 1.91
N ASP A 157 16.38 -14.57 1.82
CA ASP A 157 17.63 -13.87 2.16
C ASP A 157 17.85 -12.57 1.38
N TYR A 158 17.22 -12.43 0.20
CA TYR A 158 17.38 -11.29 -0.72
C TYR A 158 16.32 -10.21 -0.54
N LEU A 159 15.66 -10.14 0.63
CA LEU A 159 14.68 -9.11 0.94
C LEU A 159 15.25 -7.67 0.79
N ASP A 160 16.57 -7.51 0.88
CA ASP A 160 17.28 -6.25 0.63
C ASP A 160 17.03 -5.65 -0.77
N ILE A 161 16.64 -6.47 -1.75
CA ILE A 161 16.28 -6.01 -3.10
C ILE A 161 15.02 -5.12 -3.06
N LEU A 162 14.05 -5.43 -2.20
CA LEU A 162 12.85 -4.61 -2.06
C LEU A 162 13.15 -3.24 -1.44
N ILE A 163 14.13 -3.16 -0.54
CA ILE A 163 14.61 -1.87 0.00
C ILE A 163 15.24 -1.03 -1.11
N LYS A 164 16.09 -1.63 -1.96
CA LYS A 164 16.68 -0.94 -3.11
C LYS A 164 15.60 -0.40 -4.05
N GLN A 165 14.55 -1.18 -4.28
CA GLN A 165 13.42 -0.77 -5.11
C GLN A 165 12.65 0.39 -4.47
N LEU A 166 12.35 0.30 -3.17
CA LEU A 166 11.61 1.35 -2.45
C LEU A 166 12.35 2.70 -2.46
N LEU A 167 13.67 2.68 -2.43
CA LEU A 167 14.53 3.86 -2.45
C LEU A 167 15.05 4.24 -3.84
N LYS A 168 14.65 3.52 -4.89
CA LYS A 168 15.11 3.78 -6.24
C LYS A 168 14.67 5.19 -6.65
N ASP A 169 15.65 6.01 -7.05
CA ASP A 169 15.45 7.41 -7.45
C ASP A 169 14.81 8.31 -6.36
N PHE A 170 14.75 7.85 -5.11
CA PHE A 170 14.20 8.66 -4.02
C PHE A 170 15.20 9.71 -3.54
N MET A 171 14.78 10.97 -3.58
CA MET A 171 15.52 12.07 -3.00
C MET A 171 15.02 12.34 -1.58
N PHE A 172 15.89 12.12 -0.59
CA PHE A 172 15.56 12.38 0.81
C PHE A 172 15.25 13.86 1.03
N PRO A 173 14.03 14.19 1.49
CA PRO A 173 13.68 15.54 1.89
C PRO A 173 14.35 15.90 3.22
N ARG A 174 14.13 17.14 3.69
CA ARG A 174 14.46 17.54 5.06
C ARG A 174 13.41 17.11 6.09
N ASP A 175 12.28 16.57 5.63
CA ASP A 175 11.22 16.08 6.50
C ASP A 175 11.47 14.61 6.90
N PRO A 176 10.94 14.14 8.05
CA PRO A 176 10.96 12.72 8.40
C PRO A 176 10.41 11.82 7.29
N VAL A 177 11.05 10.67 7.12
CA VAL A 177 10.66 9.66 6.12
C VAL A 177 10.45 8.32 6.78
N ILE A 178 9.37 7.64 6.41
CA ILE A 178 9.07 6.27 6.79
C ILE A 178 9.14 5.40 5.52
N LEU A 179 9.99 4.38 5.56
CA LEU A 179 10.08 3.35 4.53
C LEU A 179 9.32 2.12 5.02
N LEU A 180 8.35 1.65 4.25
CA LEU A 180 7.44 0.58 4.66
C LEU A 180 7.42 -0.56 3.64
N LEU A 181 7.96 -1.70 4.01
CA LEU A 181 7.74 -2.95 3.31
C LEU A 181 6.55 -3.67 3.94
N ASN A 182 5.48 -3.86 3.18
CA ASN A 182 4.26 -4.52 3.63
C ASN A 182 4.13 -5.90 2.97
N ASP A 183 4.44 -6.93 3.75
CA ASP A 183 4.31 -8.33 3.34
C ASP A 183 2.86 -8.78 3.52
N LEU A 184 2.19 -9.00 2.39
CA LEU A 184 0.80 -9.45 2.35
C LEU A 184 0.68 -10.99 2.41
N SER A 185 1.80 -11.71 2.49
CA SER A 185 1.77 -13.17 2.45
C SER A 185 1.35 -13.84 3.75
N GLN A 186 0.81 -15.06 3.61
CA GLN A 186 0.40 -15.87 4.75
C GLN A 186 1.60 -16.25 5.60
N ASN A 187 2.74 -16.54 4.98
CA ASN A 187 3.99 -16.82 5.68
C ASN A 187 4.94 -15.65 5.43
N PRO A 188 5.33 -14.88 6.44
CA PRO A 188 6.21 -13.74 6.25
C PRO A 188 7.56 -14.11 5.63
N ILE A 189 8.10 -13.27 4.76
CA ILE A 189 9.45 -13.41 4.18
C ILE A 189 10.52 -12.98 5.17
N PHE A 190 10.23 -11.96 5.99
CA PHE A 190 11.15 -11.50 7.01
C PHE A 190 11.32 -12.53 8.13
N ASN A 191 12.58 -12.76 8.52
CA ASN A 191 12.95 -13.63 9.62
C ASN A 191 14.03 -12.96 10.48
N ALA A 192 13.65 -12.57 11.70
CA ALA A 192 14.56 -11.95 12.66
C ALA A 192 15.75 -12.84 13.06
N GLN A 193 15.58 -14.16 13.01
CA GLN A 193 16.61 -15.14 13.37
C GLN A 193 17.53 -15.49 12.19
N ASN A 194 17.25 -15.01 10.99
CA ASN A 194 18.08 -15.26 9.82
C ASN A 194 19.22 -14.23 9.76
N GLU A 195 20.38 -14.59 10.30
CA GLU A 195 21.55 -13.71 10.32
C GLU A 195 21.97 -13.19 8.95
N THR A 196 21.87 -14.01 7.90
CA THR A 196 22.24 -13.63 6.54
C THR A 196 21.34 -12.51 6.03
N GLN A 197 20.01 -12.70 6.17
CA GLN A 197 19.02 -11.69 5.80
C GLN A 197 19.24 -10.40 6.61
N GLN A 198 19.45 -10.49 7.93
CA GLN A 198 19.70 -9.33 8.79
C GLN A 198 20.97 -8.56 8.38
N LYS A 199 22.07 -9.26 8.10
CA LYS A 199 23.34 -8.64 7.66
C LYS A 199 23.17 -7.91 6.32
N ARG A 200 22.42 -8.51 5.38
CA ARG A 200 22.15 -7.91 4.06
C ARG A 200 21.28 -6.67 4.15
N LEU A 201 20.17 -6.74 4.91
CA LEU A 201 19.28 -5.61 5.14
C LEU A 201 20.04 -4.44 5.76
N LYS A 202 20.77 -4.67 6.87
CA LYS A 202 21.58 -3.63 7.53
C LYS A 202 22.56 -2.97 6.56
N LYS A 203 23.30 -3.78 5.79
CA LYS A 203 24.28 -3.28 4.81
C LYS A 203 23.65 -2.44 3.71
N VAL A 204 22.51 -2.87 3.16
CA VAL A 204 21.85 -2.11 2.09
C VAL A 204 21.30 -0.81 2.62
N ILE A 205 20.65 -0.83 3.79
CA ILE A 205 20.07 0.39 4.31
C ILE A 205 21.17 1.40 4.73
N SER A 206 22.24 0.95 5.38
CA SER A 206 23.38 1.82 5.72
C SER A 206 24.06 2.46 4.51
N ASN A 207 23.99 1.80 3.35
CA ASN A 207 24.62 2.29 2.13
C ASN A 207 23.73 3.25 1.33
N LEU A 208 22.41 3.11 1.43
CA LEU A 208 21.46 3.88 0.63
C LEU A 208 20.87 5.09 1.36
N ILE A 209 20.79 5.03 2.70
CA ILE A 209 20.36 6.17 3.51
C ILE A 209 21.58 7.07 3.77
N PRO A 210 21.56 8.34 3.34
CA PRO A 210 22.66 9.25 3.59
C PRO A 210 22.84 9.50 5.09
N THR A 211 24.09 9.64 5.54
CA THR A 211 24.40 9.95 6.95
C THR A 211 24.22 11.43 7.31
N SER A 212 24.05 12.30 6.31
CA SER A 212 24.02 13.76 6.45
C SER A 212 22.61 14.36 6.44
N ILE A 213 21.60 13.58 6.82
CA ILE A 213 20.19 14.00 6.84
C ILE A 213 19.76 14.40 8.25
N ASP A 214 18.88 15.39 8.33
CA ASP A 214 18.37 15.95 9.58
C ASP A 214 17.55 14.92 10.37
N PHE A 215 16.87 14.01 9.67
CA PHE A 215 16.07 12.92 10.24
C PHE A 215 16.48 11.59 9.61
N ILE A 216 16.92 10.65 10.44
CA ILE A 216 17.18 9.28 10.01
C ILE A 216 15.82 8.63 9.68
N PRO A 217 15.60 8.12 8.45
CA PRO A 217 14.38 7.46 8.06
C PRO A 217 14.13 6.22 8.91
N GLU A 218 12.88 6.06 9.33
CA GLU A 218 12.44 4.83 9.98
C GLU A 218 12.17 3.79 8.91
N VAL A 219 12.69 2.57 9.11
CA VAL A 219 12.50 1.47 8.15
C VAL A 219 11.71 0.36 8.80
N TYR A 220 10.50 0.15 8.31
CA TYR A 220 9.59 -0.87 8.81
C TYR A 220 9.43 -2.00 7.80
N ILE A 221 9.45 -3.22 8.32
CA ILE A 221 8.91 -4.39 7.64
C ILE A 221 7.73 -4.89 8.46
N GLN A 222 6.55 -4.89 7.86
CA GLN A 222 5.34 -5.39 8.48
C GLN A 222 4.82 -6.63 7.76
N ASP A 223 4.20 -7.50 8.54
CA ASP A 223 3.48 -8.66 8.07
C ASP A 223 2.30 -8.93 9.03
N LYS A 224 1.60 -10.05 8.84
CA LYS A 224 0.46 -10.43 9.69
C LYS A 224 0.78 -10.60 11.19
N LEU A 225 2.06 -10.74 11.56
CA LEU A 225 2.55 -10.89 12.94
C LEU A 225 2.92 -9.54 13.57
N GLY A 226 2.85 -8.42 12.84
CA GLY A 226 3.17 -7.09 13.34
C GLY A 226 4.19 -6.33 12.48
N ALA A 227 4.42 -5.07 12.84
CA ALA A 227 5.48 -4.24 12.26
C ALA A 227 6.76 -4.40 13.06
N ARG A 228 7.90 -4.42 12.36
CA ARG A 228 9.24 -4.45 12.96
C ARG A 228 10.06 -3.32 12.39
N GLU A 229 10.59 -2.51 13.28
CA GLU A 229 11.47 -1.40 12.95
C GLU A 229 12.92 -1.90 12.85
N LEU A 230 13.58 -1.60 11.74
CA LEU A 230 14.96 -2.03 11.46
C LEU A 230 15.98 -0.93 11.73
N LEU A 231 15.55 0.34 11.69
CA LEU A 231 16.38 1.52 11.89
C LEU A 231 15.56 2.65 12.50
N SER A 232 16.09 3.17 13.61
CA SER A 232 15.67 4.38 14.34
C SER A 232 16.36 4.45 15.71
N GLY A 233 16.88 3.31 16.20
CA GLY A 233 17.42 3.18 17.54
C GLY A 233 16.40 2.71 18.58
N SER A 234 15.11 2.62 18.22
CA SER A 234 14.08 1.94 19.02
C SER A 234 13.86 0.51 18.52
N ILE A 235 14.11 -0.48 19.37
CA ILE A 235 13.60 -1.83 19.15
C ILE A 235 12.13 -1.77 19.61
N LEU A 236 11.17 -1.95 18.71
CA LEU A 236 9.80 -2.23 19.12
C LEU A 236 9.79 -3.62 19.76
N GLU A 237 9.79 -3.66 21.09
CA GLU A 237 9.61 -4.89 21.86
C GLU A 237 8.19 -5.42 21.65
N ASN A 238 8.08 -6.74 21.42
CA ASN A 238 6.82 -7.47 21.24
C ASN A 238 5.95 -7.45 22.50
#